data_AF-A0A930A5T8-F1
#
_entry.id   AF-A0A930A5T8-F1
#
_cell.length_a   1.000
_cell.length_b   1.000
_cell.length_c   1.000
_cell.angle_alpha   90.00
_cell.angle_beta   90.00
_cell.angle_gamma   90.00
#
_symmetry.space_group_name_H-M   'P 1'
#
loop_
_entity.id
_entity.type
_entity.pdbx_description
1 polymer ?
#
loop_
_entity_poly.entity_id
_entity_poly.type
_entity_poly.pdbx_seq_one_letter_code
_entity_poly.pdbx_strand_id
1 'polypeptide(L)'
;MKFISWNVNGLRAAMKKGFADFFNEQDADFFALQETKMQPEQLEDAMKFDGYHMYMNSAERKGYSGTLIYTKHEPLSVTYE
;
A
#
# COMPACT_ATOMS: atom_id res chain seq x y z
N MET A 1 9.19 -6.96 -15.30
CA MET A 1 8.92 -6.50 -13.92
C MET A 1 8.74 -4.99 -13.92
N LYS A 2 7.67 -4.49 -13.31
CA LYS A 2 7.32 -3.07 -13.20
C LYS A 2 7.21 -2.68 -11.73
N PHE A 3 7.86 -1.58 -11.36
CA PHE A 3 7.88 -1.06 -10.01
C PHE A 3 7.31 0.35 -10.02
N ILE A 4 6.39 0.63 -9.11
CA ILE A 4 5.85 1.96 -8.86
C ILE A 4 6.17 2.35 -7.43
N SER A 5 6.73 3.54 -7.24
CA SER A 5 6.88 4.16 -5.92
C SER A 5 6.05 5.43 -5.89
N TRP A 6 5.18 5.57 -4.88
CA TRP A 6 4.29 6.71 -4.79
C TRP A 6 4.03 7.13 -3.33
N ASN A 7 4.38 8.38 -3.03
CA ASN A 7 3.88 9.05 -1.84
C ASN A 7 2.41 9.46 -2.04
N VAL A 8 1.50 8.79 -1.34
CA VAL A 8 0.05 8.94 -1.53
C VAL A 8 -0.57 10.01 -0.62
N ASN A 9 0.19 10.55 0.34
CA ASN A 9 -0.27 11.54 1.33
C ASN A 9 -1.64 11.18 1.95
N GLY A 10 -1.77 9.93 2.40
CA GLY A 10 -2.99 9.35 2.96
C GLY A 10 -3.69 8.39 2.00
N LEU A 11 -3.49 7.08 2.20
CA LEU A 11 -4.01 6.04 1.30
C LEU A 11 -5.55 6.05 1.24
N ARG A 12 -6.25 6.22 2.37
CA ARG A 12 -7.72 6.33 2.38
C ARG A 12 -8.26 7.48 1.54
N ALA A 13 -7.55 8.61 1.52
CA ALA A 13 -7.92 9.74 0.68
C ALA A 13 -7.64 9.46 -0.80
N ALA A 14 -6.53 8.77 -1.10
CA ALA A 14 -6.18 8.33 -2.45
C ALA A 14 -7.19 7.31 -3.02
N MET A 15 -7.67 6.36 -2.21
CA MET A 15 -8.70 5.39 -2.60
C MET A 15 -9.99 6.07 -3.10
N LYS A 16 -10.40 7.17 -2.46
CA LYS A 16 -11.57 7.97 -2.88
C LYS A 16 -11.35 8.76 -4.17
N LYS A 17 -10.11 8.81 -4.68
CA LYS A 17 -9.68 9.60 -5.84
C LYS A 17 -9.16 8.71 -6.98
N GLY A 18 -9.62 7.46 -7.05
CA GLY A 18 -9.30 6.56 -8.17
C GLY A 18 -7.97 5.79 -8.02
N PHE A 19 -7.40 5.69 -6.81
CA PHE A 19 -6.20 4.87 -6.61
C PHE A 19 -6.41 3.42 -7.03
N ALA A 20 -7.57 2.82 -6.71
CA ALA A 20 -7.86 1.42 -7.06
C ALA A 20 -7.88 1.20 -8.58
N ASP A 21 -8.49 2.13 -9.33
CA ASP A 21 -8.54 2.06 -10.78
C ASP A 21 -7.13 2.17 -11.38
N PHE A 22 -6.35 3.15 -10.90
CA PHE A 22 -4.95 3.30 -11.31
C PHE A 22 -4.12 2.05 -10.98
N PHE A 23 -4.28 1.49 -9.78
CA PHE A 23 -3.55 0.30 -9.34
C PHE A 23 -3.79 -0.87 -10.31
N ASN A 24 -5.06 -1.15 -10.60
CA ASN A 24 -5.47 -2.23 -11.49
C ASN A 24 -5.03 -1.99 -12.95
N GLU A 25 -5.16 -0.76 -13.45
CA GLU A 25 -4.72 -0.39 -14.80
C GLU A 25 -3.20 -0.53 -14.97
N GLN A 26 -2.44 -0.13 -13.95
CA GLN A 26 -0.98 -0.17 -14.04
C GLN A 26 -0.41 -1.58 -13.92
N ASP A 27 -1.12 -2.49 -13.24
CA ASP A 27 -0.80 -3.91 -13.09
C ASP A 27 0.69 -4.20 -12.74
N ALA A 28 1.28 -3.35 -11.90
CA ALA A 28 2.71 -3.43 -11.60
C ALA A 28 3.05 -4.64 -10.73
N ASP A 29 4.27 -5.15 -10.84
CA ASP A 29 4.73 -6.24 -9.97
C ASP A 29 4.87 -5.79 -8.51
N PHE A 30 5.21 -4.51 -8.30
CA PHE A 30 5.40 -3.91 -6.99
C PHE A 30 4.85 -2.48 -6.95
N PHE A 31 4.13 -2.17 -5.89
CA PHE A 31 3.78 -0.81 -5.48
C PHE A 31 4.36 -0.53 -4.11
N ALA A 32 5.29 0.42 -4.01
CA ALA A 32 5.84 0.92 -2.76
C ALA A 32 5.18 2.26 -2.44
N LEU A 33 4.32 2.27 -1.42
CA LEU A 33 3.57 3.45 -1.00
C LEU A 33 4.20 4.08 0.24
N GLN A 34 4.29 5.41 0.24
CA GLN A 34 4.73 6.21 1.38
C GLN A 34 3.64 7.17 1.85
N GLU A 35 3.75 7.61 3.11
CA GLU A 35 2.76 8.45 3.78
C GLU A 35 1.35 7.86 3.72
N THR A 36 1.21 6.57 3.99
CA THR A 36 -0.11 5.92 3.99
C THR A 36 -1.02 6.50 5.07
N LYS A 37 -0.44 6.94 6.21
CA LYS A 37 -1.14 7.55 7.35
C LYS A 37 -2.23 6.64 7.92
N MET A 38 -2.01 5.33 7.82
CA MET A 38 -2.97 4.28 8.18
C MET A 38 -2.48 3.40 9.32
N GLN A 39 -3.44 2.90 10.09
CA GLN A 39 -3.27 1.85 11.08
C GLN A 39 -3.92 0.54 10.59
N PRO A 40 -3.49 -0.65 11.08
CA PRO A 40 -4.01 -1.93 10.62
C PRO A 40 -5.54 -2.08 10.75
N GLU A 41 -6.14 -1.48 11.79
CA GLU A 41 -7.58 -1.56 12.02
C GLU A 41 -8.40 -0.72 11.03
N GLN A 42 -7.73 0.14 10.26
CA GLN A 42 -8.36 0.98 9.22
C GLN A 42 -8.28 0.35 7.84
N LEU A 43 -7.72 -0.86 7.72
CA LEU A 43 -7.65 -1.60 6.48
C LEU A 43 -9.06 -2.06 6.08
N GLU A 44 -9.55 -1.55 4.96
CA GLU A 44 -10.86 -1.91 4.39
C GLU A 44 -10.65 -2.96 3.29
N ASP A 45 -11.66 -3.82 3.02
CA ASP A 45 -11.54 -4.87 2.00
C ASP A 45 -11.27 -4.31 0.59
N ALA A 46 -11.74 -3.10 0.30
CA ALA A 46 -11.47 -2.39 -0.95
C ALA A 46 -9.97 -2.07 -1.18
N MET A 47 -9.12 -2.22 -0.16
CA MET A 47 -7.67 -2.04 -0.26
C MET A 47 -6.92 -3.36 -0.42
N LYS A 48 -7.62 -4.49 -0.45
CA LYS A 48 -7.03 -5.80 -0.73
C LYS A 48 -7.19 -6.07 -2.23
N PHE A 49 -6.07 -6.15 -2.93
CA PHE A 49 -6.04 -6.41 -4.36
C PHE A 49 -5.74 -7.89 -4.61
N ASP A 50 -6.59 -8.55 -5.38
CA ASP A 50 -6.44 -9.97 -5.69
C ASP A 50 -5.11 -10.24 -6.40
N GLY A 51 -4.42 -11.31 -5.97
CA GLY A 51 -3.10 -11.67 -6.51
C GLY A 51 -1.94 -10.83 -5.99
N TYR A 52 -2.17 -9.91 -5.04
CA TYR A 52 -1.10 -9.17 -4.37
C TYR A 52 -0.99 -9.55 -2.89
N HIS A 53 0.24 -9.82 -2.47
CA HIS A 53 0.63 -9.77 -1.08
C HIS A 53 0.73 -8.32 -0.62
N MET A 54 0.37 -8.05 0.63
CA MET A 54 0.40 -6.71 1.21
C MET A 54 1.18 -6.72 2.53
N TYR A 55 2.14 -5.81 2.65
CA TYR A 55 2.97 -5.63 3.84
C TYR A 55 2.91 -4.19 4.27
N MET A 56 2.49 -3.93 5.50
CA MET A 56 2.29 -2.58 6.02
C MET A 56 3.18 -2.32 7.23
N ASN A 57 3.85 -1.17 7.24
CA ASN A 57 4.58 -0.66 8.39
C ASN A 57 3.96 0.68 8.81
N SER A 58 3.14 0.66 9.86
CA SER A 58 2.41 1.83 10.36
C SER A 58 3.24 2.61 11.38
N ALA A 59 3.17 3.94 11.33
CA ALA A 59 3.82 4.77 12.34
C ALA A 59 3.10 4.69 13.69
N GLU A 60 3.85 4.79 14.79
CA GLU A 60 3.30 4.83 16.15
C GLU A 60 2.29 5.98 16.34
N ARG A 61 2.65 7.17 15.83
CA ARG A 61 1.75 8.33 15.84
C ARG A 61 0.72 8.20 14.73
N LYS A 62 -0.54 8.00 15.14
CA LYS A 62 -1.71 7.94 14.25
C LYS A 62 -1.75 9.13 13.28
N GLY A 63 -1.97 8.83 12.00
CA GLY A 63 -2.13 9.83 10.93
C GLY A 63 -0.86 10.57 10.51
N TYR A 64 0.32 10.23 11.05
CA TYR A 64 1.55 10.96 10.77
C TYR A 64 2.29 10.42 9.53
N SER A 65 2.62 9.14 9.53
CA SER A 65 3.44 8.49 8.48
C SER A 65 2.93 7.07 8.21
N GLY A 66 3.78 6.21 7.66
CA GLY A 66 3.50 4.80 7.36
C GLY A 66 3.86 4.46 5.93
N THR A 67 4.30 3.22 5.72
CA THR A 67 4.62 2.67 4.40
C THR A 67 3.83 1.39 4.17
N LEU A 68 3.62 1.06 2.89
CA LEU A 68 2.92 -0.15 2.50
C LEU A 68 3.48 -0.65 1.16
N ILE A 69 3.73 -1.94 1.07
CA ILE A 69 4.12 -2.60 -0.17
C ILE A 69 2.99 -3.54 -0.61
N TYR A 70 2.53 -3.38 -1.85
CA TYR A 70 1.82 -4.44 -2.57
C TYR A 70 2.81 -5.13 -3.52
N THR A 71 2.78 -6.46 -3.58
CA THR A 71 3.58 -7.23 -4.53
C THR A 71 2.90 -8.49 -5.00
N LYS A 72 3.04 -8.85 -6.28
CA LYS A 72 2.61 -10.14 -6.82
C LYS A 72 3.51 -11.31 -6.39
N HIS A 73 4.68 -11.00 -5.83
CA HIS A 73 5.75 -11.96 -5.55
C HIS A 73 5.89 -12.15 -4.05
N GLU A 74 5.81 -13.39 -3.58
CA GLU A 74 6.07 -13.70 -2.18
C GLU A 74 7.55 -13.38 -1.84
N PRO A 75 7.84 -12.50 -0.87
CA PRO A 75 9.19 -12.14 -0.50
C PRO A 75 9.86 -13.26 0.32
N LEU A 76 11.18 -13.38 0.18
CA LEU A 76 11.97 -14.33 0.98
C LEU A 76 11.94 -14.03 2.49
N SER A 77 11.82 -12.75 2.85
CA SER A 77 11.72 -12.28 4.23
C SER A 77 11.13 -10.88 4.28
N VAL A 78 10.42 -10.56 5.37
CA VAL A 78 9.94 -9.20 5.68
C VAL A 78 10.33 -8.87 7.11
N THR A 79 10.96 -7.72 7.32
CA THR A 79 11.37 -7.21 8.62
C THR A 79 10.73 -5.85 8.85
N TYR A 80 10.23 -5.63 10.06
CA TYR A 80 9.61 -4.38 10.48
C TYR A 80 10.54 -3.68 11.48
N GLU A 81 10.38 -2.36 11.61
CA GLU A 81 11.06 -1.55 12.63
C GLU A 81 10.38 -1.69 14.00
#